data_AF-A0A7J9NU46-F1
#
_entry.id   AF-A0A7J9NU46-F1
#
_cell.length_a   1.000
_cell.length_b   1.000
_cell.length_c   1.000
_cell.angle_alpha   90.00
_cell.angle_beta   90.00
_cell.angle_gamma   90.00
#
_symmetry.space_group_name_H-M   'P 1'
#
loop_
_entity.id
_entity.type
_entity.pdbx_description
1 polymer ?
#
loop_
_entity_poly.entity_id
_entity_poly.type
_entity_poly.pdbx_seq_one_letter_code
_entity_poly.pdbx_strand_id
1 'polypeptide(L)'
;MISALAKKNSRAVLELLAEKEEGLHFGEIKKELGIDGRVLTDTLNAFLDFELVTRTAEDESKRMSKVFYAITKRGLEVLKAYTYLDEIQSGKFD
;
A
#
# COMPACT_ATOMS: atom_id res chain seq x y z
N MET A 1 -10.29 7.72 -4.04
CA MET A 1 -10.13 7.00 -2.78
C MET A 1 -10.79 5.63 -2.85
N ILE A 2 -12.11 5.54 -3.03
CA ILE A 2 -12.82 4.25 -3.20
C ILE A 2 -12.25 3.43 -4.38
N SER A 3 -11.96 4.07 -5.51
CA SER A 3 -11.34 3.40 -6.68
C SER A 3 -9.94 2.84 -6.41
N ALA A 4 -9.15 3.47 -5.54
CA ALA A 4 -7.85 2.97 -5.12
C ALA A 4 -8.00 1.76 -4.21
N LEU A 5 -9.05 1.72 -3.38
CA LEU A 5 -9.32 0.63 -2.44
C LEU A 5 -10.08 -0.54 -3.06
N ALA A 6 -10.78 -0.32 -4.17
CA ALA A 6 -11.56 -1.35 -4.85
C ALA A 6 -10.71 -2.26 -5.76
N LYS A 7 -9.44 -1.94 -6.02
CA LYS A 7 -8.59 -2.82 -6.83
C LYS A 7 -8.22 -4.06 -6.02
N LYS A 8 -8.28 -5.22 -6.68
CA LYS A 8 -8.05 -6.55 -6.11
C LYS A 8 -6.80 -6.65 -5.21
N ASN A 9 -5.72 -5.95 -5.56
CA ASN A 9 -4.44 -6.05 -4.88
C ASN A 9 -4.18 -4.94 -3.87
N SER A 10 -5.05 -3.93 -3.77
CA SER A 10 -4.78 -2.75 -2.96
C SER A 10 -4.67 -3.05 -1.48
N ARG A 11 -5.58 -3.88 -0.97
CA ARG A 11 -5.55 -4.32 0.42
C ARG A 11 -4.24 -5.04 0.74
N ALA A 12 -3.87 -6.04 -0.06
CA ALA A 12 -2.65 -6.81 0.15
C ALA A 12 -1.38 -5.93 0.12
N VAL A 13 -1.32 -4.92 -0.76
CA VAL A 13 -0.19 -3.97 -0.79
C VAL A 13 -0.14 -3.12 0.49
N LEU A 14 -1.29 -2.61 0.97
CA LEU A 14 -1.32 -1.84 2.22
C LEU A 14 -1.01 -2.71 3.45
N GLU A 15 -1.51 -3.94 3.50
CA GLU A 15 -1.22 -4.90 4.58
C GLU A 15 0.28 -5.19 4.64
N LEU A 16 0.91 -5.51 3.51
CA LEU A 16 2.35 -5.76 3.46
C LEU A 16 3.17 -4.53 3.92
N LEU A 17 2.77 -3.33 3.52
CA LEU A 17 3.44 -2.10 3.95
C LEU A 17 3.19 -1.76 5.42
N ALA A 18 2.09 -2.23 6.01
CA ALA A 18 1.81 -2.10 7.43
C ALA A 18 2.68 -3.04 8.28
N GLU A 19 3.06 -4.20 7.76
CA GLU A 19 3.96 -5.15 8.42
C GLU A 19 5.44 -4.72 8.39
N LYS A 20 5.79 -3.76 7.53
CA LYS A 20 7.17 -3.31 7.30
C LYS A 20 7.31 -1.81 7.56
N GLU A 21 7.49 -1.44 8.82
CA GLU A 21 7.60 -0.04 9.24
C GLU A 21 8.73 0.72 8.54
N GLU A 22 9.87 0.07 8.24
CA GLU A 22 10.96 0.68 7.47
C GLU A 22 10.60 0.99 6.00
N GLY A 23 9.48 0.46 5.51
CA GLY A 23 9.08 0.51 4.12
C GLY A 23 9.80 -0.49 3.24
N LEU A 24 9.27 -0.70 2.04
CA LEU A 24 9.78 -1.67 1.07
C LEU A 24 10.09 -1.02 -0.28
N HIS A 25 11.04 -1.60 -1.00
CA HIS A 25 11.25 -1.28 -2.40
C HIS A 25 10.16 -1.86 -3.29
N PHE A 26 9.98 -1.21 -4.44
CA PHE A 26 9.10 -1.71 -5.51
C PHE A 26 9.35 -3.18 -5.86
N GLY A 27 10.62 -3.57 -5.99
CA GLY A 27 11.01 -4.94 -6.32
C GLY A 27 10.65 -5.96 -5.24
N GLU A 28 10.72 -5.57 -3.96
CA GLU A 28 10.37 -6.41 -2.82
C GLU A 28 8.86 -6.60 -2.75
N ILE A 29 8.08 -5.50 -2.83
CA ILE A 29 6.61 -5.56 -2.87
C ILE A 29 6.12 -6.43 -4.02
N LYS A 30 6.73 -6.28 -5.21
CA LYS A 30 6.39 -7.06 -6.40
C LYS A 30 6.66 -8.56 -6.18
N LYS A 31 7.80 -8.89 -5.58
CA LYS A 31 8.22 -10.28 -5.34
C LYS A 31 7.32 -10.95 -4.30
N GLU A 32 7.04 -10.28 -3.19
CA GLU A 32 6.29 -10.83 -2.07
C GLU A 32 4.83 -11.10 -2.45
N LEU A 33 4.22 -10.20 -3.25
CA LEU A 33 2.81 -10.30 -3.62
C LEU A 33 2.58 -10.96 -4.99
N GLY A 34 3.63 -11.23 -5.77
CA GLY A 34 3.52 -11.80 -7.11
C GLY A 34 2.70 -10.95 -8.10
N ILE A 35 2.69 -9.63 -7.92
CA ILE A 35 1.85 -8.70 -8.71
C ILE A 35 2.59 -8.27 -9.98
N ASP A 36 1.83 -8.04 -11.06
CA ASP A 36 2.37 -7.40 -12.26
C ASP A 36 2.93 -5.99 -11.98
N GLY A 37 4.01 -5.62 -12.67
CA GLY A 37 4.70 -4.36 -12.43
C GLY A 37 3.85 -3.12 -12.73
N ARG A 38 3.04 -3.15 -13.79
CA ARG A 38 2.12 -2.04 -14.11
C ARG A 38 1.04 -1.93 -13.05
N VAL A 39 0.47 -3.06 -12.64
CA VAL A 39 -0.55 -3.09 -11.57
C VAL A 39 0.00 -2.54 -10.26
N LEU A 40 1.23 -2.91 -9.87
CA LEU A 40 1.85 -2.37 -8.66
C LEU A 40 2.12 -0.86 -8.78
N THR A 41 2.60 -0.40 -9.93
CA THR A 41 2.82 1.03 -10.19
C THR A 41 1.52 1.82 -10.06
N ASP A 42 0.46 1.35 -10.70
CA ASP A 42 -0.86 2.01 -10.66
C ASP A 42 -1.50 1.96 -9.27
N THR A 43 -1.09 1.02 -8.43
CA THR A 43 -1.55 0.89 -7.04
C THR A 43 -0.79 1.86 -6.14
N LEU A 44 0.54 1.86 -6.21
CA LEU A 44 1.40 2.75 -5.42
C LEU A 44 1.16 4.23 -5.78
N ASN A 45 1.00 4.56 -7.07
CA ASN A 45 0.67 5.93 -7.47
C ASN A 45 -0.68 6.37 -6.89
N ALA A 46 -1.71 5.52 -6.96
CA ALA A 46 -2.99 5.84 -6.34
C ALA A 46 -2.85 6.03 -4.81
N PHE A 47 -2.02 5.23 -4.15
CA PHE A 47 -1.77 5.40 -2.71
C PHE A 47 -1.01 6.68 -2.39
N LEU A 48 -0.06 7.09 -3.22
CA LEU A 48 0.62 8.36 -3.08
C LEU A 48 -0.35 9.53 -3.26
N ASP A 49 -1.21 9.47 -4.28
CA ASP A 49 -2.21 10.51 -4.56
C ASP A 49 -3.21 10.69 -3.40
N PHE A 50 -3.50 9.61 -2.68
CA PHE A 50 -4.38 9.63 -1.50
C PHE A 50 -3.63 9.69 -0.17
N GLU A 51 -2.30 9.89 -0.19
CA GLU A 51 -1.43 9.97 1.00
C GLU A 51 -1.54 8.75 1.92
N LEU A 52 -1.82 7.56 1.36
CA LEU A 52 -1.89 6.30 2.10
C LEU A 52 -0.50 5.69 2.29
N VAL A 53 0.44 6.04 1.42
CA VAL A 53 1.86 5.68 1.52
C VAL A 53 2.73 6.91 1.29
N THR A 54 3.93 6.92 1.85
CA THR A 54 4.99 7.86 1.49
C THR A 54 5.99 7.19 0.55
N ARG A 55 6.78 8.01 -0.16
CA ARG A 55 7.88 7.57 -1.00
C ARG A 55 9.15 8.31 -0.60
N THR A 56 10.17 7.60 -0.14
CA THR A 56 11.46 8.17 0.29
C THR A 56 12.60 7.62 -0.55
N ALA A 57 13.56 8.47 -0.91
CA ALA A 57 14.79 8.03 -1.57
C ALA A 57 15.91 7.92 -0.52
N GLU A 58 16.71 6.86 -0.61
CA GLU A 58 17.84 6.62 0.31
C GLU A 58 18.93 7.72 0.20
N ASP A 59 19.05 8.34 -0.98
CA ASP A 59 20.04 9.38 -1.27
C ASP A 59 19.53 10.31 -2.39
N GLU A 60 18.93 11.46 -2.06
CA GLU A 60 18.37 12.35 -3.10
C GLU A 60 19.41 12.91 -4.09
N SER A 61 20.70 12.78 -3.79
CA SER A 61 21.79 13.26 -4.65
C SER A 61 22.14 12.32 -5.81
N LYS A 62 21.73 11.05 -5.75
CA LYS A 62 22.05 10.04 -6.77
C LYS A 62 20.87 9.81 -7.72
N ARG A 63 21.19 9.75 -9.03
CA ARG A 63 20.21 9.56 -10.11
C ARG A 63 19.49 8.19 -10.08
N MET A 64 20.05 7.20 -9.40
CA MET A 64 19.48 5.84 -9.26
C MET A 64 19.27 5.47 -7.80
N SER A 65 18.82 6.40 -6.98
CA SER A 65 18.59 6.10 -5.58
C SER A 65 17.48 5.10 -5.40
N LYS A 66 17.73 4.19 -4.47
CA LYS A 66 16.76 3.23 -3.99
C LYS A 66 15.59 3.99 -3.36
N VAL A 67 14.38 3.62 -3.78
CA VAL A 67 13.13 4.27 -3.35
C VAL A 67 12.35 3.30 -2.49
N PHE A 68 11.98 3.72 -1.29
CA PHE A 68 11.17 2.98 -0.36
C PHE A 68 9.75 3.54 -0.32
N TYR A 69 8.79 2.65 -0.11
CA TYR A 69 7.39 2.98 0.14
C TYR A 69 7.04 2.54 1.55
N ALA A 70 6.46 3.43 2.35
CA ALA A 70 6.04 3.13 3.72
C ALA A 70 4.58 3.55 3.91
N ILE A 71 3.82 2.79 4.71
CA ILE A 71 2.43 3.17 5.00
C ILE A 71 2.38 4.43 5.86
N THR A 72 1.40 5.30 5.64
CA THR A 72 1.15 6.45 6.51
C THR A 72 0.17 6.10 7.63
N LYS A 73 0.05 6.99 8.62
CA LYS A 73 -1.05 6.92 9.61
C LYS A 73 -2.42 6.84 8.93
N ARG A 74 -2.61 7.60 7.84
CA ARG A 74 -3.85 7.59 7.06
C ARG A 74 -4.05 6.24 6.35
N GLY A 75 -2.99 5.65 5.80
CA GLY A 75 -3.02 4.30 5.22
C GLY A 75 -3.45 3.25 6.25
N LEU A 76 -2.95 3.34 7.48
CA LEU A 76 -3.34 2.44 8.58
C LEU A 76 -4.81 2.58 8.96
N GLU A 77 -5.35 3.81 9.03
CA GLU A 77 -6.78 4.02 9.29
C GLU A 77 -7.66 3.42 8.18
N VAL A 78 -7.22 3.53 6.93
CA VAL A 78 -7.91 2.90 5.79
C VAL A 78 -7.84 1.37 5.88
N LEU A 79 -6.75 0.81 6.40
CA LEU A 79 -6.63 -0.63 6.64
C LEU A 79 -7.71 -1.11 7.63
N LYS A 80 -7.94 -0.36 8.72
CA LYS A 80 -9.00 -0.65 9.69
C LYS A 80 -10.38 -0.62 9.05
N ALA A 81 -10.61 0.29 8.10
CA ALA A 81 -11.86 0.34 7.34
C ALA A 81 -12.13 -0.96 6.55
N TYR A 82 -11.10 -1.64 6.04
CA TYR A 82 -11.28 -2.97 5.44
C TYR A 82 -11.74 -4.01 6.46
N THR A 83 -11.18 -4.00 7.67
CA THR A 83 -11.60 -4.92 8.74
C THR A 83 -13.09 -4.74 9.07
N TYR A 84 -13.53 -3.48 9.21
CA TYR A 84 -14.95 -3.21 9.42
C TYR A 84 -15.79 -3.71 8.25
N LEU A 85 -15.39 -3.46 7.00
CA LEU A 85 -16.12 -3.97 5.83
C LEU A 85 -16.23 -5.50 5.80
N ASP A 86 -15.20 -6.22 6.26
CA ASP A 86 -15.25 -7.68 6.37
C ASP A 86 -16.22 -8.15 7.45
N GLU A 87 -16.22 -7.51 8.62
CA GLU A 87 -17.16 -7.80 9.70
C GLU A 87 -18.60 -7.64 9.22
N ILE A 88 -18.85 -6.53 8.52
CA ILE A 88 -20.12 -6.23 7.86
C ILE A 88 -20.53 -7.35 6.89
N GLN A 89 -19.64 -7.73 5.97
CA GLN A 89 -19.92 -8.77 4.98
C GLN A 89 -20.12 -10.16 5.61
N SER A 90 -19.42 -10.44 6.70
CA SER A 90 -19.51 -11.71 7.42
C SER A 90 -20.78 -11.85 8.27
N GLY A 91 -21.62 -10.81 8.34
CA GLY A 91 -22.83 -10.81 9.15
C GLY A 91 -22.56 -10.75 10.65
N LYS A 92 -21.33 -10.42 11.06
CA LYS A 92 -20.95 -10.14 12.44
C LYS A 92 -21.25 -8.67 12.75
N PHE A 93 -22.53 -8.33 12.72
CA PHE A 93 -23.04 -7.12 13.33
C PHE A 93 -23.72 -7.53 14.63
N ASP A 94 -23.16 -7.11 15.77
CA ASP A 94 -23.94 -7.03 17.01
C ASP A 94 -24.85 -5.78 16.97
#